data_AF-A0A355S719-F1
#
_entry.id   AF-A0A355S719-F1
#
_cell.length_a   1.000
_cell.length_b   1.000
_cell.length_c   1.000
_cell.angle_alpha   90.00
_cell.angle_beta   90.00
_cell.angle_gamma   90.00
#
_symmetry.space_group_name_H-M   'P 1'
#
loop_
_entity.id
_entity.type
_entity.pdbx_description
1 polymer ?
#
loop_
_entity_poly.entity_id
_entity_poly.type
_entity_poly.pdbx_seq_one_letter_code
_entity_poly.pdbx_strand_id
1 'polypeptide(L)'
;GDARRGTFFTIDLDGGRLMGAPALLEHCQFEASARVAVERGWTLVTLDEVSRLGLSECEVLHEVPSAALLLESWLDRDPEEQEALTRVPPQPFYLRPPHITQPKDAAERG
;
A
#
# COMPACT_ATOMS: atom_id res chain seq x y z
N GLY A 1 2.44 -6.33 -0.58
CA GLY A 1 3.80 -5.74 -0.50
C GLY A 1 4.46 -6.06 0.82
N ASP A 2 5.77 -5.90 0.89
CA ASP A 2 6.58 -6.10 2.10
C ASP A 2 6.55 -4.85 2.99
N ALA A 3 5.92 -4.94 4.16
CA ALA A 3 5.86 -3.84 5.13
C ALA A 3 7.09 -3.78 6.04
N ARG A 4 8.14 -4.58 5.77
CA ARG A 4 9.36 -4.80 6.55
C ARG A 4 9.12 -5.55 7.86
N ARG A 5 10.20 -6.08 8.43
CA ARG A 5 10.23 -6.78 9.74
C ARG A 5 9.24 -7.95 9.83
N GLY A 6 9.10 -8.72 8.74
CA GLY A 6 8.24 -9.90 8.70
C GLY A 6 6.74 -9.63 8.52
N THR A 7 6.34 -8.35 8.45
CA THR A 7 4.95 -7.95 8.19
C THR A 7 4.75 -7.60 6.72
N PHE A 8 3.54 -7.84 6.21
CA PHE A 8 3.14 -7.61 4.84
C PHE A 8 1.88 -6.76 4.81
N PHE A 9 1.62 -6.10 3.69
CA PHE A 9 0.38 -5.34 3.52
C PHE A 9 -0.35 -5.72 2.24
N THR A 10 -1.68 -5.60 2.28
CA THR A 10 -2.60 -5.81 1.16
C THR A 10 -3.51 -4.60 1.00
N ILE A 11 -3.88 -4.32 -0.24
CA ILE A 11 -4.76 -3.22 -0.63
C ILE A 11 -5.66 -3.75 -1.74
N ASP A 12 -6.95 -3.49 -1.60
CA ASP A 12 -7.95 -3.83 -2.60
C ASP A 12 -8.24 -2.59 -3.45
N LEU A 13 -8.15 -2.75 -4.77
CA LEU A 13 -8.40 -1.70 -5.76
C LEU A 13 -9.54 -2.10 -6.68
N ASP A 14 -10.43 -1.16 -6.98
CA ASP A 14 -11.45 -1.29 -8.02
C ASP A 14 -11.50 0.00 -8.84
N GLY A 15 -11.46 -0.11 -10.17
CA GLY A 15 -11.45 1.06 -11.07
C GLY A 15 -10.38 2.12 -10.73
N GLY A 16 -9.20 1.70 -10.27
CA GLY A 16 -8.12 2.61 -9.86
C GLY A 16 -8.36 3.32 -8.50
N ARG A 17 -9.32 2.86 -7.70
CA ARG A 17 -9.70 3.43 -6.41
C ARG A 17 -9.52 2.43 -5.28
N LEU A 18 -9.13 2.91 -4.12
CA LEU A 18 -9.05 2.12 -2.90
C LEU A 18 -10.45 1.70 -2.46
N MET A 19 -10.64 0.40 -2.23
CA MET A 19 -11.90 -0.15 -1.71
C MET A 19 -11.99 -0.10 -0.17
N GLY A 20 -10.87 0.21 0.49
CA GLY A 20 -10.80 0.30 1.94
C GLY A 20 -9.42 0.69 2.43
N ALA A 21 -9.23 0.64 3.74
CA ALA A 21 -7.92 0.84 4.34
C ALA A 21 -7.02 -0.38 4.05
N PRO A 22 -5.72 -0.17 3.79
CA PRO A 22 -4.77 -1.27 3.69
C PRO A 22 -4.76 -2.14 4.96
N ALA A 23 -4.66 -3.45 4.79
CA ALA A 23 -4.50 -4.38 5.90
C ALA A 23 -3.02 -4.74 6.10
N LEU A 24 -2.56 -4.72 7.36
CA LEU A 24 -1.24 -5.21 7.75
C LEU A 24 -1.38 -6.63 8.32
N LEU A 25 -0.61 -7.57 7.80
CA LEU A 25 -0.77 -9.00 8.03
C LEU A 25 0.57 -9.66 8.36
N GLU A 26 0.52 -10.72 9.16
CA GLU A 26 1.63 -11.68 9.26
C GLU A 26 1.72 -12.52 7.99
N HIS A 27 2.88 -13.12 7.73
CA HIS A 27 3.16 -13.80 6.45
C HIS A 27 2.12 -14.88 6.08
N CYS A 28 1.74 -15.75 7.03
CA CYS A 28 0.76 -16.80 6.77
C CYS A 28 -0.64 -16.27 6.41
N GLN A 29 -1.03 -15.13 6.99
CA GLN A 29 -2.31 -14.47 6.69
C GLN A 29 -2.25 -13.77 5.33
N PHE A 30 -1.09 -13.18 5.00
CA PHE A 30 -0.83 -12.56 3.70
C PHE A 30 -0.93 -13.58 2.57
N GLU A 31 -0.29 -14.74 2.69
CA GLU A 31 -0.39 -15.83 1.70
C GLU A 31 -1.82 -16.35 1.56
N ALA A 32 -2.53 -16.54 2.67
CA ALA A 32 -3.93 -16.96 2.65
C ALA A 32 -4.83 -15.94 1.94
N SER A 33 -4.62 -14.65 2.20
CA SER A 33 -5.35 -13.57 1.52
C SER A 33 -5.09 -13.57 0.01
N ALA A 34 -3.83 -13.73 -0.41
CA ALA A 34 -3.47 -13.82 -1.83
C ALA A 34 -4.15 -15.00 -2.53
N ARG A 35 -4.18 -16.19 -1.91
CA ARG A 35 -4.89 -17.36 -2.45
C ARG A 35 -6.39 -17.11 -2.61
N VAL A 36 -7.04 -16.52 -1.60
CA VAL A 36 -8.47 -16.16 -1.67
C VAL A 36 -8.75 -15.15 -2.77
N ALA A 37 -7.86 -14.16 -2.98
CA ALA A 37 -8.00 -13.21 -4.07
C ALA A 37 -7.90 -13.88 -5.45
N VAL A 38 -6.96 -14.81 -5.63
CA VAL A 38 -6.83 -15.61 -6.86
C VAL A 38 -8.08 -16.47 -7.10
N GLU A 39 -8.61 -17.14 -6.07
CA GLU A 39 -9.85 -17.92 -6.15
C GLU A 39 -11.06 -17.07 -6.57
N ARG A 40 -11.06 -15.78 -6.20
CA ARG A 40 -12.08 -14.80 -6.61
C ARG A 40 -11.86 -14.22 -8.00
N GLY A 41 -10.80 -14.64 -8.71
CA GLY A 41 -10.45 -14.14 -10.03
C GLY A 41 -9.80 -12.75 -10.03
N TRP A 42 -9.25 -12.31 -8.89
CA TRP A 42 -8.58 -11.03 -8.79
C TRP A 42 -7.16 -11.12 -9.35
N THR A 43 -6.70 -10.02 -9.95
CA THR A 43 -5.31 -9.88 -10.38
C THR A 43 -4.45 -9.44 -9.20
N LEU A 44 -3.39 -10.19 -8.92
CA LEU A 44 -2.41 -9.81 -7.91
C LEU A 44 -1.33 -8.94 -8.54
N VAL A 45 -1.09 -7.78 -7.91
CA VAL A 45 -0.05 -6.83 -8.32
C VAL A 45 0.85 -6.53 -7.13
N THR A 46 2.14 -6.36 -7.39
CA THR A 46 3.12 -5.92 -6.40
C THR A 46 4.04 -4.85 -6.98
N LEU A 47 4.50 -3.95 -6.12
CA LEU A 47 5.58 -2.99 -6.40
C LEU A 47 6.92 -3.43 -5.78
N ASP A 48 6.90 -4.52 -5.02
CA ASP A 48 8.08 -5.17 -4.44
C ASP A 48 8.47 -6.39 -5.29
N GLU A 49 9.75 -6.76 -5.24
CA GLU A 49 10.26 -8.02 -5.78
C GLU A 49 9.43 -9.24 -5.34
N VAL A 50 8.84 -9.97 -6.30
CA VAL A 50 7.93 -11.11 -6.06
C VAL A 50 8.58 -12.18 -5.19
N SER A 51 9.88 -12.42 -5.39
CA SER A 51 10.66 -13.42 -4.62
C SER A 51 10.67 -13.16 -3.11
N ARG A 52 10.40 -11.93 -2.67
CA ARG A 52 10.37 -11.54 -1.24
C ARG A 52 9.01 -11.77 -0.59
N LEU A 53 7.99 -12.12 -1.37
CA LEU A 53 6.60 -12.20 -0.92
C LEU A 53 6.16 -13.60 -0.49
N GLY A 54 6.92 -14.66 -0.81
CA GLY A 54 6.50 -16.03 -0.51
C GLY A 54 5.30 -16.52 -1.33
N LEU A 55 4.91 -15.79 -2.38
CA LEU A 55 3.73 -16.10 -3.22
C LEU A 55 4.10 -16.90 -4.49
N SER A 56 5.04 -17.83 -4.41
CA SER A 56 5.54 -18.56 -5.60
C SER A 56 4.48 -19.41 -6.30
N GLU A 57 3.38 -19.73 -5.62
CA GLU A 57 2.25 -20.50 -6.18
C GLU A 57 1.19 -19.61 -6.84
N CYS A 58 1.32 -18.29 -6.75
CA CYS A 58 0.38 -17.34 -7.34
C CYS A 58 1.04 -16.61 -8.52
N GLU A 59 0.26 -16.36 -9.57
CA GLU A 59 0.67 -15.41 -10.61
C GLU A 59 0.56 -13.99 -10.05
N VAL A 60 1.69 -13.29 -9.93
CA VAL A 60 1.77 -11.94 -9.39
C VAL A 60 2.47 -11.05 -10.41
N LEU A 61 1.80 -9.98 -10.83
CA LEU A 61 2.36 -8.97 -11.71
C LEU A 61 3.26 -8.04 -10.89
N HIS A 62 4.53 -7.95 -11.28
CA HIS A 62 5.46 -6.96 -10.73
C HIS A 62 5.40 -5.69 -11.58
N GLU A 63 4.94 -4.61 -10.96
CA GLU A 63 4.75 -3.33 -11.61
C GLU A 63 5.62 -2.25 -10.97
N VAL A 64 5.97 -1.23 -11.76
CA VAL A 64 6.74 -0.07 -11.28
C VAL A 64 5.86 1.17 -11.37
N PRO A 65 5.72 1.96 -10.28
CA PRO A 65 4.94 3.19 -10.33
C PRO A 65 5.49 4.16 -11.39
N SER A 66 4.59 4.76 -12.17
CA SER A 66 4.93 5.71 -13.24
C SER A 66 4.25 7.05 -13.00
N ALA A 67 5.02 8.14 -13.18
CA ALA A 67 4.47 9.49 -13.15
C ALA A 67 3.44 9.72 -14.27
N ALA A 68 3.61 9.07 -15.42
CA ALA A 68 2.63 9.14 -16.51
C ALA A 68 1.29 8.49 -16.10
N LEU A 69 1.33 7.27 -15.57
CA LEU A 69 0.12 6.57 -15.11
C LEU A 69 -0.57 7.29 -13.93
N LEU A 70 0.20 7.94 -13.06
CA LEU A 70 -0.34 8.79 -11.99
C LEU A 70 -1.09 10.00 -12.56
N LEU A 71 -0.51 10.66 -13.57
CA LEU A 71 -1.16 11.79 -14.24
C LEU A 71 -2.43 11.35 -14.98
N GLU A 72 -2.38 10.22 -15.69
CA GLU A 72 -3.56 9.62 -16.36
C GLU A 72 -4.67 9.35 -15.34
N SER A 73 -4.34 8.71 -14.22
CA SER A 73 -5.29 8.44 -13.12
C SER A 73 -5.88 9.71 -12.50
N TRP A 74 -5.15 10.83 -12.54
CA TRP A 74 -5.64 12.13 -12.11
C TRP A 74 -6.60 12.74 -13.14
N LEU A 75 -6.23 12.72 -14.41
CA LEU A 75 -7.02 13.30 -15.51
C LEU A 75 -8.33 12.55 -15.76
N ASP A 76 -8.39 11.26 -15.48
CA ASP A 76 -9.60 10.44 -15.60
C ASP A 76 -10.65 10.72 -14.51
N ARG A 77 -10.31 11.50 -13.48
CA ARG A 77 -11.26 11.91 -12.43
C ARG A 77 -12.17 13.02 -12.93
N ASP A 78 -13.40 13.03 -12.43
CA ASP A 78 -14.31 14.13 -12.72
C ASP A 78 -13.82 15.45 -12.10
N PRO A 79 -14.22 16.61 -12.66
CA PRO A 79 -13.74 17.91 -12.19
C PRO A 79 -14.10 18.22 -10.72
N GLU A 80 -15.21 17.69 -10.20
CA GLU A 80 -15.63 17.91 -8.82
C GLU A 80 -14.71 17.17 -7.84
N GLU A 81 -14.37 15.91 -8.16
CA GLU A 81 -13.40 15.13 -7.40
C GLU A 81 -12.00 15.76 -7.44
N GLN A 82 -11.56 16.23 -8.62
CA GLN A 82 -10.28 16.92 -8.74
C GLN A 82 -10.26 18.16 -7.83
N GLU A 83 -11.29 19.01 -7.89
CA GLU A 83 -11.37 20.20 -7.03
C GLU A 83 -11.35 19.81 -5.54
N ALA A 84 -12.12 18.80 -5.14
CA ALA A 84 -12.14 18.32 -3.76
C ALA A 84 -10.75 17.85 -3.29
N LEU A 85 -10.03 17.10 -4.12
CA LEU A 85 -8.69 16.60 -3.80
C LEU A 85 -7.64 17.72 -3.74
N THR A 86 -7.71 18.75 -4.60
CA THR A 86 -6.77 19.89 -4.52
C THR A 86 -6.87 20.68 -3.22
N ARG A 87 -8.02 20.63 -2.54
CA ARG A 87 -8.23 21.28 -1.23
C ARG A 87 -7.63 20.48 -0.07
N VAL A 88 -7.24 19.23 -0.29
CA VAL A 88 -6.62 18.38 0.72
C VAL A 88 -5.11 18.36 0.47
N PRO A 89 -4.28 18.91 1.39
CA PRO A 89 -2.84 18.80 1.27
C PRO A 89 -2.41 17.33 1.21
N PRO A 90 -1.51 16.94 0.29
CA PRO A 90 -1.03 15.56 0.23
C PRO A 90 -0.34 15.20 1.54
N GLN A 91 -0.70 14.04 2.09
CA GLN A 91 -0.10 13.49 3.30
C GLN A 91 0.28 12.03 3.06
N PRO A 92 1.40 11.56 3.62
CA PRO A 92 1.74 10.14 3.59
C PRO A 92 0.70 9.30 4.34
N PHE A 93 0.34 8.16 3.76
CA PHE A 93 -0.51 7.18 4.42
C PHE A 93 0.35 6.25 5.29
N TYR A 94 0.28 6.41 6.61
CA TYR A 94 1.06 5.61 7.55
C TYR A 94 0.30 4.34 7.98
N LEU A 95 0.78 3.17 7.53
CA LEU A 95 0.26 1.86 7.98
C LEU A 95 0.55 1.57 9.46
N ARG A 96 1.64 2.15 9.98
CA ARG A 96 2.02 2.14 11.38
C ARG A 96 2.40 3.55 11.78
N PRO A 97 2.10 3.99 13.02
CA PRO A 97 2.56 5.27 13.50
C PRO A 97 4.08 5.39 13.27
N PRO A 98 4.56 6.51 12.69
CA PRO A 98 5.98 6.70 12.54
C PRO A 98 6.63 6.64 13.92
N HIS A 99 7.71 5.88 14.05
CA HIS A 99 8.57 5.95 15.23
C HIS A 99 9.32 7.28 15.18
N ILE A 100 8.64 8.37 15.53
CA ILE A 100 9.31 9.61 15.87
C ILE A 100 9.93 9.35 17.24
N THR A 101 11.22 9.02 17.25
CA THR A 101 12.02 9.00 18.48
C THR A 101 11.74 10.31 19.22
N GLN A 102 11.16 10.23 20.42
CA GLN A 102 11.22 11.35 21.33
C GLN A 102 12.71 11.73 21.48
N PRO A 103 13.08 13.02 21.36
CA PRO A 103 14.41 13.43 21.71
C PRO A 103 14.66 12.96 23.16
N LYS A 104 15.77 12.26 23.39
CA LYS A 104 16.23 11.91 24.73
C LYS A 104 16.29 13.20 25.53
N ASP A 105 15.41 13.37 26.52
CA ASP A 105 15.40 14.54 27.37
C ASP A 105 16.81 14.76 27.91
N ALA A 106 17.43 15.87 27.50
CA ALA A 106 18.64 16.38 28.10
C ALA A 106 18.27 16.98 29.47
N ALA A 107 18.00 16.11 30.44
CA ALA A 107 17.72 16.49 31.82
C ALA A 107 18.42 15.55 32.82
N GLU A 108 19.71 15.28 32.58
CA GLU A 108 20.67 15.03 33.65
C GLU A 108 21.58 16.26 33.77
N ARG A 109 21.03 17.37 34.28
CA ARG A 109 21.79 18.45 34.93
C ARG A 109 20.89 19.07 36.00
N GLY A 110 21.20 18.79 37.26
CA GLY A 110 20.54 19.32 38.45
C GLY A 110 20.88 18.48 39.65
#